data_AF-A0AAW4WA29-F1
#
_entry.id   AF-A0AAW4WA29-F1
#
_cell.length_a   1.000
_cell.length_b   1.000
_cell.length_c   1.000
_cell.angle_alpha   90.00
_cell.angle_beta   90.00
_cell.angle_gamma   90.00
#
_symmetry.space_group_name_H-M   'P 1'
#
loop_
_entity.id
_entity.type
_entity.pdbx_description
1 polymer ?
#
loop_
_entity_poly.entity_id
_entity_poly.type
_entity_poly.pdbx_seq_one_letter_code
_entity_poly.pdbx_strand_id
1 'polypeptide(L)' 'MSRLIDADDLIEYIKIWEIGNSISSDQKEFIDCINRQPTVFDVDEVVRQLDTYITKLVGKNSALYQTVMQIVKGGGVE' A
#
# COMPACT_ATOMS: atom_id res chain seq x y z
N MET A 1 4.05 0.68 1.34
CA MET A 1 2.63 0.63 0.89
C MET A 1 2.34 1.88 0.07
N SER A 2 2.72 1.89 -1.21
CA SER A 2 2.38 3.04 -2.05
C SER A 2 0.93 2.95 -2.49
N ARG A 3 0.16 3.93 -2.01
CA ARG A 3 -1.12 4.31 -2.60
C ARG A 3 -0.88 4.71 -4.07
N LEU A 4 -1.93 4.78 -4.88
CA LEU A 4 -1.86 5.26 -6.29
C LEU A 4 -1.20 6.65 -6.41
N ILE A 5 -1.19 7.38 -5.29
CA ILE A 5 -0.52 8.64 -5.01
C ILE A 5 0.47 8.34 -3.89
N ASP A 6 1.71 8.83 -3.98
CA ASP A 6 2.62 8.79 -2.83
C ASP A 6 2.02 9.65 -1.70
N ALA A 7 1.43 8.99 -0.71
CA ALA A 7 0.74 9.67 0.37
C ALA A 7 1.72 10.34 1.33
N ASP A 8 2.96 9.85 1.42
CA ASP A 8 3.98 10.44 2.28
C ASP A 8 4.47 11.75 1.65
N ASP A 9 4.74 11.76 0.35
CA ASP A 9 5.08 12.96 -0.43
C ASP A 9 3.93 13.99 -0.42
N LEU A 10 2.68 13.53 -0.56
CA LEU A 10 1.50 14.41 -0.46
C LEU A 10 1.35 15.01 0.95
N ILE A 11 1.60 14.23 2.00
CA ILE A 11 1.58 14.72 3.39
C ILE A 11 2.70 15.75 3.61
N GLU A 12 3.89 15.52 3.04
CA GLU A 12 5.00 16.47 3.10
C GLU A 12 4.64 17.79 2.38
N TYR A 13 4.06 17.70 1.19
CA TYR A 13 3.54 18.86 0.46
C TYR A 13 2.51 19.66 1.27
N ILE A 14 1.57 18.97 1.94
CA ILE A 14 0.56 19.64 2.76
C ILE A 14 1.20 20.36 3.94
N LYS A 15 2.23 19.77 4.59
CA LYS A 15 2.94 20.40 5.72
C LYS A 15 3.63 21.71 5.34
N ILE A 16 4.12 21.84 4.11
CA ILE A 16 4.83 23.03 3.63
C ILE A 16 3.92 24.13 3.04
N TRP A 17 2.62 23.84 2.86
CA TRP A 17 1.66 24.73 2.19
C TRP A 17 1.49 26.11 2.88
N GLU A 18 1.75 26.21 4.19
CA GLU A 18 1.81 27.47 4.93
C GLU A 18 3.20 27.72 5.54
N ILE A 19 4.12 28.25 4.73
CA ILE A 19 5.50 28.53 5.15
C ILE A 19 5.51 29.44 6.40
N GLY A 20 5.98 28.91 7.53
CA GLY A 20 6.34 29.68 8.72
C GLY A 20 5.40 29.56 9.93
N ASN A 21 4.26 28.87 9.82
CA ASN A 21 3.39 28.58 10.96
C ASN A 21 3.44 27.10 11.34
N SER A 22 3.15 26.80 12.61
CA SER A 22 2.87 25.43 13.06
C SER A 22 1.74 24.83 12.22
N ILE A 23 1.66 23.50 12.11
CA ILE A 23 0.60 22.80 11.35
C ILE A 23 -0.78 23.37 11.72
N SER A 24 -1.48 23.94 10.73
CA SER A 24 -2.80 24.52 10.89
C SER A 24 -3.86 23.43 11.10
N SER A 25 -5.03 23.83 11.61
CA SER A 25 -6.15 22.89 11.81
C SER A 25 -6.56 22.22 10.48
N ASP A 26 -6.57 22.97 9.39
CA ASP A 26 -6.97 22.49 8.06
C ASP A 26 -5.94 21.49 7.52
N GLN A 27 -4.64 21.79 7.65
CA GLN A 27 -3.57 20.85 7.28
C GLN A 27 -3.70 19.52 8.03
N LYS A 28 -4.05 19.57 9.32
CA LYS A 28 -4.28 18.36 10.13
C LYS A 28 -5.48 17.56 9.61
N GLU A 29 -6.60 18.22 9.30
CA GLU A 29 -7.79 17.56 8.76
C GLU A 29 -7.50 16.85 7.42
N PHE A 30 -6.75 17.49 6.52
CA PHE A 30 -6.34 16.89 5.26
C PHE A 30 -5.42 15.68 5.44
N ILE A 31 -4.44 15.76 6.33
CA ILE A 31 -3.55 14.64 6.66
C ILE A 31 -4.35 13.47 7.25
N ASP A 32 -5.29 13.75 8.17
CA ASP A 32 -6.16 12.72 8.75
C ASP A 32 -7.10 12.11 7.70
N CYS A 33 -7.55 12.88 6.72
CA CYS A 33 -8.31 12.36 5.58
C CYS A 33 -7.47 11.39 4.74
N ILE A 34 -6.23 11.76 4.39
CA ILE A 34 -5.29 10.93 3.63
C ILE A 34 -5.00 9.64 4.39
N ASN A 35 -4.70 9.72 5.68
CA ASN A 35 -4.39 8.56 6.51
C ASN A 35 -5.55 7.58 6.63
N ARG A 36 -6.80 8.06 6.62
CA ARG A 36 -8.01 7.22 6.63
C ARG A 36 -8.33 6.56 5.29
N GLN A 37 -7.72 6.98 4.19
CA GLN A 37 -7.99 6.36 2.90
C GLN A 37 -7.54 4.89 2.93
N PRO A 38 -8.40 3.94 2.54
CA PRO A 38 -8.00 2.55 2.47
C PRO A 38 -6.80 2.41 1.53
N THR A 39 -5.82 1.61 1.94
CA THR A 39 -4.78 1.18 1.01
C THR A 39 -5.44 0.29 -0.05
N VAL A 40 -4.97 0.40 -1.29
CA VAL A 40 -5.63 -0.21 -2.44
C VAL A 40 -5.73 -1.74 -2.32
N PHE A 41 -4.81 -2.38 -1.58
CA PHE A 41 -4.96 -3.73 -1.03
C PHE A 41 -3.88 -4.00 0.03
N ASP A 42 -4.18 -4.88 0.99
CA ASP A 42 -3.20 -5.47 1.91
C ASP A 42 -2.43 -6.58 1.19
N VAL A 43 -1.15 -6.34 0.91
CA VAL A 43 -0.28 -7.27 0.17
C VAL A 43 -0.13 -8.60 0.91
N ASP A 44 0.01 -8.56 2.24
CA ASP A 44 0.20 -9.77 3.05
C ASP A 44 -1.06 -10.64 3.03
N GLU A 45 -2.23 -10.00 3.10
CA GLU A 45 -3.51 -10.68 3.00
C GLU A 45 -3.73 -11.28 1.60
N VAL A 46 -3.34 -10.57 0.53
CA VAL A 46 -3.39 -11.10 -0.84
C VAL A 46 -2.47 -12.31 -0.99
N VAL A 47 -1.23 -12.24 -0.47
CA VAL A 47 -0.28 -13.36 -0.47
C VAL A 47 -0.86 -14.57 0.27
N ARG A 48 -1.48 -14.36 1.44
CA ARG A 48 -2.11 -15.43 2.24
C ARG A 48 -3.25 -16.13 1.50
N GLN A 49 -4.12 -15.35 0.86
CA GLN A 49 -5.24 -15.89 0.08
C GLN A 49 -4.75 -16.68 -1.13
N LEU A 50 -3.75 -16.16 -1.86
CA LEU A 50 -3.18 -16.82 -3.02
C LEU A 50 -2.38 -18.07 -2.65
N ASP A 51 -1.63 -18.06 -1.54
CA ASP A 51 -0.94 -19.26 -1.03
C ASP A 51 -1.93 -20.39 -0.79
N THR A 52 -3.03 -20.08 -0.09
CA THR A 52 -4.08 -21.05 0.23
C THR A 52 -4.74 -21.61 -1.04
N TYR A 53 -5.10 -20.74 -1.98
CA TYR A 53 -5.83 -21.13 -3.18
C TYR A 53 -4.96 -21.95 -4.15
N ILE A 54 -3.76 -21.46 -4.46
CA ILE A 54 -2.90 -22.07 -5.48
C ILE A 54 -2.26 -23.37 -4.97
N THR A 55 -1.92 -23.42 -3.66
CA THR A 55 -1.39 -24.66 -3.07
C THR A 55 -2.38 -25.82 -3.20
N LYS A 56 -3.69 -25.57 -3.06
CA LYS A 56 -4.74 -26.60 -3.25
C LYS A 56 -4.85 -27.10 -4.69
N LEU A 57 -4.48 -26.27 -5.67
CA LEU A 57 -4.62 -26.61 -7.09
C LEU A 57 -3.39 -27.34 -7.63
N VAL A 58 -2.19 -26.83 -7.35
CA VAL A 58 -0.96 -27.24 -8.04
C VAL A 58 0.22 -27.51 -7.10
N GLY A 59 0.06 -27.23 -5.80
CA GLY A 59 1.14 -27.33 -4.81
C GLY A 59 2.21 -26.22 -4.93
N LYS A 60 2.97 -26.03 -3.86
CA LYS A 60 3.97 -24.93 -3.74
C LYS A 60 5.18 -25.07 -4.67
N ASN A 61 5.47 -26.28 -5.15
CA ASN A 61 6.59 -26.54 -6.06
C ASN A 61 6.25 -26.29 -7.53
N SER A 62 5.00 -25.93 -7.84
CA SER A 62 4.60 -25.63 -9.21
C SER A 62 5.21 -24.31 -9.68
N ALA A 63 5.57 -24.25 -10.98
CA ALA A 63 6.01 -23.02 -11.61
C ALA A 63 4.94 -21.91 -11.47
N LEU A 64 3.65 -22.27 -11.60
CA LEU A 64 2.53 -21.35 -11.43
C LEU A 64 2.52 -20.68 -10.05
N TYR A 65 2.65 -21.46 -8.97
CA TYR A 65 2.70 -20.92 -7.62
C TYR A 65 3.86 -19.93 -7.46
N GLN A 66 5.06 -20.33 -7.88
CA GLN A 66 6.26 -19.50 -7.73
C GLN A 66 6.14 -18.19 -8.51
N THR A 67 5.66 -18.24 -9.76
CA THR A 67 5.45 -17.06 -10.60
C THR A 67 4.41 -16.12 -10.00
N VAL A 68 3.26 -16.61 -9.53
CA VAL A 68 2.23 -15.75 -8.93
C VAL A 68 2.74 -15.07 -7.66
N MET A 69 3.44 -15.81 -6.79
CA MET A 69 4.03 -15.23 -5.58
C MET A 69 5.06 -14.15 -5.89
N GLN A 70 5.88 -14.33 -6.93
CA GLN A 70 6.83 -13.31 -7.37
C GLN A 70 6.15 -12.06 -7.93
N ILE A 71 5.08 -12.22 -8.72
CA ILE A 71 4.32 -11.08 -9.27
C ILE A 71 3.72 -10.25 -8.14
N VAL A 72 3.06 -10.89 -7.16
CA VAL A 72 2.38 -10.18 -6.07
C VAL A 72 3.38 -9.48 -5.16
N LYS A 73 4.48 -10.15 -4.80
CA LYS A 73 5.53 -9.55 -3.96
C LYS A 73 6.31 -8.46 -4.69
N GLY A 74 6.53 -8.62 -6.00
CA GLY A 74 7.20 -7.60 -6.82
C GLY A 74 6.31 -6.41 -7.20
N GLY A 75 4.99 -6.56 -7.11
CA GLY A 75 4.02 -5.46 -7.24
C GLY A 75 3.84 -4.65 -5.97
N GLY A 76 4.39 -5.11 -4.84
CA GLY A 76 4.53 -4.29 -3.64
C GLY A 76 5.55 -3.20 -3.91
N VAL A 77 5.11 -1.95 -3.96
CA VAL A 77 6.00 -0.80 -4.03
C VAL A 77 6.77 -0.74 -2.70
N GLU A 78 8.11 -0.79 -2.78
CA GLU A 78 9.03 -0.68 -1.64
C GLU A 78 8.63 0.48 -0.71
#